data_AF-A0A931FE82-F1
#
_entry.id   AF-A0A931FE82-F1
#
_cell.length_a   1.000
_cell.length_b   1.000
_cell.length_c   1.000
_cell.angle_alpha   90.00
_cell.angle_beta   90.00
_cell.angle_gamma   90.00
#
_symmetry.space_group_name_H-M   'P 1'
#
loop_
_entity.id
_entity.type
_entity.pdbx_description
1 polymer ?
#
loop_
_entity_poly.entity_id
_entity_poly.type
_entity_poly.pdbx_seq_one_letter_code
_entity_poly.pdbx_strand_id
1 'polypeptide(L)'
;MPSGRAPERPFPAVVQRSSLREQVAGALREELMAGRLAAGRHFTVKEIAELYGVSATPVREALVDLAAQGLLVVEQGRGFAVPRYTWDDFIDIVEARSLVIDGIFRRGRPRMAFLDGTAVPSLRRRADAAVRAARTGQLDVLVGCDRRFWAELGRFAGNRRISDYLDQLRVQYWIFASAYLRGREDLAAFCWSRHLELVERIEARDIPGVHRMLVDYNDESLRQMSMLCGEPLPQVPGQRAPVPEPGP
;
A
#
# COMPACT_ATOMS: atom_id res chain seq x y z
N MET A 1 -26.27 27.02 50.39
CA MET A 1 -25.41 25.86 50.10
C MET A 1 -25.74 25.34 48.70
N PRO A 2 -24.89 25.55 47.69
CA PRO A 2 -24.82 24.65 46.56
C PRO A 2 -23.54 23.80 46.65
N SER A 3 -23.74 22.50 46.50
CA SER A 3 -22.77 21.42 46.55
C SER A 3 -21.62 21.58 45.56
N GLY A 4 -20.41 21.36 46.06
CA GLY A 4 -19.18 21.36 45.28
C GLY A 4 -19.19 20.27 44.19
N ARG A 5 -18.85 20.67 42.97
CA ARG A 5 -18.41 19.76 41.91
C ARG A 5 -16.89 19.76 41.95
N ALA A 6 -16.28 18.64 42.32
CA ALA A 6 -14.84 18.47 42.19
C ALA A 6 -14.46 18.59 40.71
N PRO A 7 -13.33 19.25 40.36
CA PRO A 7 -12.87 19.26 38.97
C PRO A 7 -12.46 17.84 38.58
N GLU A 8 -13.08 17.30 37.53
CA GLU A 8 -12.62 16.08 36.86
C GLU A 8 -11.16 16.30 36.43
N ARG A 9 -10.26 15.46 36.92
CA ARG A 9 -8.86 15.49 36.46
C ARG A 9 -8.84 15.10 34.99
N PRO A 10 -8.33 15.94 34.07
CA PRO A 10 -8.11 15.48 32.71
C PRO A 10 -7.09 14.34 32.77
N PHE A 11 -7.41 13.22 32.12
CA PHE A 11 -6.41 12.19 31.85
C PHE A 11 -5.19 12.88 31.23
N PRO A 12 -3.95 12.54 31.64
CA PRO A 12 -2.77 13.08 30.98
C PRO A 12 -2.77 12.59 29.53
N ALA A 13 -3.27 13.44 28.63
CA ALA A 13 -2.97 13.34 27.23
C ALA A 13 -1.49 13.69 27.10
N VAL A 14 -0.65 12.68 26.87
CA VAL A 14 0.43 12.66 25.87
C VAL A 14 1.11 11.30 25.98
N VAL A 15 0.93 10.48 24.94
CA VAL A 15 2.07 9.79 24.32
C VAL A 15 1.90 9.94 22.82
N GLN A 16 2.51 10.99 22.26
CA GLN A 16 2.77 11.10 20.83
C GLN A 16 4.26 11.23 20.57
N ARG A 17 4.85 10.10 20.17
CA ARG A 17 5.85 9.86 19.13
C ARG A 17 5.66 8.39 18.82
N SER A 18 5.58 8.00 17.54
CA SER A 18 5.15 6.66 17.12
C SER A 18 5.68 5.58 18.06
N SER A 19 4.79 4.80 18.66
CA SER A 19 5.19 3.82 19.67
C SER A 19 6.23 2.86 19.07
N LEU A 20 7.11 2.28 19.88
CA LEU A 20 8.10 1.31 19.37
C LEU A 20 7.41 0.19 18.57
N ARG A 21 6.21 -0.21 18.99
CA ARG A 21 5.29 -1.08 18.25
C ARG A 21 4.98 -0.56 16.83
N GLU A 22 4.57 0.70 16.67
CA GLU A 22 4.28 1.28 15.34
C GLU A 22 5.51 1.33 14.45
N GLN A 23 6.69 1.60 15.02
CA GLN A 23 7.96 1.59 14.30
C GLN A 23 8.31 0.18 13.81
N VAL A 24 8.21 -0.82 14.70
CA VAL A 24 8.40 -2.24 14.34
C VAL A 24 7.39 -2.67 13.27
N ALA A 25 6.12 -2.31 13.40
CA ALA A 25 5.11 -2.63 12.40
C ALA A 25 5.37 -1.93 11.06
N GLY A 26 5.92 -0.71 11.06
CA GLY A 26 6.33 0.01 9.86
C GLY A 26 7.50 -0.69 9.15
N ALA A 27 8.55 -1.01 9.90
CA ALA A 27 9.73 -1.73 9.39
C ALA A 27 9.35 -3.10 8.83
N LEU A 28 8.51 -3.87 9.54
CA LEU A 28 8.03 -5.17 9.07
C LEU A 28 7.23 -5.07 7.78
N ARG A 29 6.39 -4.05 7.60
CA ARG A 29 5.70 -3.83 6.31
C ARG A 29 6.72 -3.66 5.19
N GLU A 30 7.80 -2.91 5.41
CA GLU A 30 8.85 -2.75 4.40
C GLU A 30 9.61 -4.06 4.14
N GLU A 31 9.91 -4.87 5.17
CA GLU A 31 10.49 -6.21 5.00
C GLU A 31 9.61 -7.15 4.16
N LEU A 32 8.30 -7.13 4.43
CA LEU A 32 7.28 -7.92 3.73
C LEU A 32 7.12 -7.46 2.28
N MET A 33 6.97 -6.16 2.06
CA MET A 33 6.80 -5.59 0.72
C MET A 33 8.03 -5.78 -0.15
N ALA A 34 9.22 -5.69 0.45
CA ALA A 34 10.45 -5.95 -0.27
C ALA A 34 10.61 -7.46 -0.56
N GLY A 35 9.98 -8.36 0.19
CA GLY A 35 10.19 -9.80 0.08
C GLY A 35 11.46 -10.29 0.79
N ARG A 36 12.02 -9.50 1.73
CA ARG A 36 13.13 -9.94 2.62
C ARG A 36 12.63 -10.96 3.64
N LEU A 37 11.38 -10.80 4.07
CA LEU A 37 10.57 -11.87 4.63
C LEU A 37 9.78 -12.52 3.49
N ALA A 38 10.31 -13.60 2.93
CA ALA A 38 9.72 -14.28 1.78
C ALA A 38 8.32 -14.84 2.08
N ALA A 39 7.46 -14.91 1.05
CA ALA A 39 6.13 -15.51 1.15
C ALA A 39 6.20 -16.95 1.69
N GLY A 40 5.35 -17.25 2.68
CA GLY A 40 5.32 -18.53 3.40
C GLY A 40 6.47 -18.77 4.38
N ARG A 41 7.35 -17.81 4.60
CA ARG A 41 8.38 -17.90 5.66
C ARG A 41 7.72 -17.80 7.03
N HIS A 42 8.03 -18.76 7.90
CA HIS A 42 7.70 -18.72 9.32
C HIS A 42 8.75 -17.93 10.10
N PHE A 43 8.30 -17.26 11.16
CA PHE A 43 9.16 -16.59 12.12
C PHE A 43 8.46 -16.38 13.46
N THR A 44 9.25 -16.22 14.51
CA THR A 44 8.82 -16.07 15.89
C THR A 44 8.99 -14.63 16.35
N VAL A 45 8.31 -14.29 17.46
CA VAL A 45 8.51 -13.00 18.15
C VAL A 45 9.99 -12.81 18.53
N LYS A 46 10.68 -13.90 18.93
CA LYS A 46 12.07 -13.86 19.37
C LYS A 46 13.00 -13.47 18.22
N GLU A 47 12.87 -14.11 17.06
CA GLU A 47 13.70 -13.80 15.89
C GLU A 47 13.53 -12.35 15.43
N ILE A 48 12.30 -11.83 15.42
CA ILE A 48 12.05 -10.43 15.04
C ILE A 48 12.57 -9.45 16.11
N ALA A 49 12.48 -9.81 17.40
CA ALA A 49 13.05 -9.01 18.48
C ALA A 49 14.58 -8.92 18.40
N GLU A 50 15.25 -10.04 18.09
CA GLU A 50 16.69 -10.10 17.86
C GLU A 50 17.09 -9.29 16.62
N LEU A 51 16.35 -9.43 15.52
CA LEU A 51 16.58 -8.69 14.28
C LEU A 51 16.58 -7.17 14.49
N TYR A 52 15.64 -6.66 15.28
CA TYR A 52 15.49 -5.22 15.52
C TYR A 52 16.17 -4.71 16.79
N GLY A 53 16.77 -5.60 17.61
CA GLY A 53 17.42 -5.22 18.86
C GLY A 53 16.46 -4.61 19.90
N VAL A 54 15.21 -5.10 19.94
CA VAL A 54 14.16 -4.60 20.85
C VAL A 54 13.60 -5.72 21.72
N SER A 55 12.81 -5.38 22.74
CA SER A 55 12.16 -6.40 23.58
C SER A 55 11.01 -7.10 22.87
N ALA A 56 10.62 -8.28 23.37
CA ALA A 56 9.60 -9.12 22.75
C ALA A 56 8.18 -8.53 22.79
N THR A 57 7.85 -7.69 23.78
CA THR A 57 6.50 -7.13 23.95
C THR A 57 6.05 -6.24 22.78
N PRO A 58 6.76 -5.16 22.40
CA PRO A 58 6.36 -4.31 21.27
C PRO A 58 6.37 -5.08 19.93
N VAL A 59 7.23 -6.09 19.80
CA VAL A 59 7.27 -6.97 18.63
C VAL A 59 6.03 -7.84 18.57
N ARG A 60 5.65 -8.49 19.66
CA ARG A 60 4.44 -9.31 19.71
C ARG A 60 3.21 -8.50 19.35
N GLU A 61 3.07 -7.29 19.91
CA GLU A 61 1.95 -6.41 19.60
C GLU A 61 1.93 -6.01 18.10
N ALA A 62 3.09 -5.65 17.54
CA ALA A 62 3.19 -5.33 16.12
C ALA A 62 2.83 -6.52 15.22
N LEU A 63 3.27 -7.74 15.57
CA LEU A 63 2.96 -8.94 14.81
C LEU A 63 1.47 -9.31 14.89
N VAL A 64 0.86 -9.19 16.07
CA VAL A 64 -0.59 -9.38 16.25
C VAL A 64 -1.39 -8.36 15.44
N ASP A 65 -0.98 -7.09 15.42
CA ASP A 65 -1.63 -6.07 14.61
C ASP A 65 -1.56 -6.37 13.11
N LEU A 66 -0.38 -6.77 12.62
CA LEU A 66 -0.20 -7.11 11.23
C LEU A 66 -1.02 -8.36 10.85
N ALA A 67 -1.12 -9.33 11.75
CA ALA A 67 -2.00 -10.48 11.56
C ALA A 67 -3.48 -10.11 11.54
N ALA A 68 -3.91 -9.18 12.41
CA ALA A 68 -5.29 -8.67 12.41
C ALA A 68 -5.64 -7.89 11.14
N GLN A 69 -4.65 -7.33 10.45
CA GLN A 69 -4.76 -6.70 9.13
C GLN A 69 -4.66 -7.74 7.98
N GLY A 70 -4.54 -9.03 8.26
CA GLY A 70 -4.33 -10.06 7.23
C GLY A 70 -3.00 -9.93 6.48
N LEU A 71 -2.03 -9.20 7.05
CA LEU A 71 -0.68 -9.08 6.47
C LEU A 71 0.25 -10.20 6.93
N LEU A 72 -0.14 -10.93 7.98
CA LEU A 72 0.52 -12.11 8.51
C LEU A 72 -0.53 -13.17 8.89
N VAL A 73 -0.11 -14.43 8.92
CA VAL A 73 -0.91 -15.55 9.45
C VAL A 73 -0.35 -15.96 10.80
N VAL A 74 -1.23 -16.20 11.78
CA VAL A 74 -0.83 -16.79 13.07
C VAL A 74 -0.86 -18.30 12.93
N GLU A 75 0.25 -18.96 13.24
CA GLU A 75 0.33 -20.42 13.27
C GLU A 75 0.59 -20.94 14.69
N GLN A 76 -0.32 -21.77 15.18
CA GLN A 76 -0.21 -22.36 16.51
C GLN A 76 1.10 -23.14 16.66
N GLY A 77 1.87 -22.83 17.70
CA GLY A 77 3.16 -23.46 17.98
C GLY A 77 4.31 -23.05 17.06
N ARG A 78 4.08 -22.27 15.99
CA ARG A 78 5.11 -21.84 15.02
C ARG A 78 5.29 -20.33 14.92
N GLY A 79 4.43 -19.54 15.56
CA GLY A 79 4.53 -18.09 15.60
C GLY A 79 3.70 -17.45 14.49
N PHE A 80 4.37 -16.77 13.56
CA PHE A 80 3.75 -16.05 12.46
C PHE A 80 4.32 -16.52 11.12
N ALA A 81 3.55 -16.36 10.05
CA ALA A 81 3.98 -16.64 8.69
C ALA A 81 3.60 -15.50 7.75
N VAL A 82 4.43 -15.26 6.74
CA VAL A 82 4.07 -14.39 5.60
C VAL A 82 3.04 -15.11 4.73
N PRO A 83 1.91 -14.49 4.36
CA PRO A 83 0.93 -15.11 3.46
C PRO A 83 1.56 -15.50 2.11
N ARG A 84 1.06 -16.58 1.51
CA ARG A 84 1.32 -16.92 0.10
C ARG A 84 0.07 -16.56 -0.70
N TYR A 85 0.14 -15.46 -1.44
CA TYR A 85 -0.93 -15.07 -2.35
C TYR A 85 -0.79 -15.84 -3.66
N THR A 86 -1.89 -16.42 -4.11
CA THR A 86 -2.06 -17.00 -5.44
C THR A 86 -2.31 -15.90 -6.48
N TRP A 87 -2.35 -16.28 -7.76
CA TRP A 87 -2.74 -15.36 -8.83
C TRP A 87 -4.17 -14.83 -8.66
N ASP A 88 -5.10 -15.71 -8.27
CA ASP A 88 -6.50 -15.33 -8.00
C ASP A 88 -6.57 -14.34 -6.82
N ASP A 89 -5.81 -14.58 -5.74
CA ASP A 89 -5.73 -13.61 -4.63
C ASP A 89 -5.21 -12.24 -5.10
N PHE A 90 -4.25 -12.21 -6.03
CA PHE A 90 -3.72 -10.96 -6.58
C PHE A 90 -4.77 -10.22 -7.42
N ILE A 91 -5.54 -10.95 -8.24
CA ILE A 91 -6.67 -10.40 -8.99
C ILE A 91 -7.67 -9.77 -8.01
N ASP A 92 -8.07 -10.49 -6.95
CA ASP A 92 -9.00 -10.01 -5.93
C ASP A 92 -8.48 -8.74 -5.23
N ILE A 93 -7.18 -8.67 -4.92
CA ILE A 93 -6.52 -7.48 -4.34
C ILE A 93 -6.65 -6.27 -5.27
N VAL A 94 -6.41 -6.45 -6.58
CA VAL A 94 -6.50 -5.36 -7.57
C VAL A 94 -7.95 -4.97 -7.84
N GLU A 95 -8.89 -5.92 -7.86
CA GLU A 95 -10.33 -5.66 -7.99
C GLU A 95 -10.83 -4.84 -6.80
N ALA A 96 -10.56 -5.30 -5.57
CA ALA A 96 -10.94 -4.59 -4.34
C ALA A 96 -10.39 -3.15 -4.33
N ARG A 97 -9.14 -2.96 -4.77
CA ARG A 97 -8.53 -1.64 -4.91
C ARG A 97 -9.28 -0.78 -5.94
N SER A 98 -9.62 -1.35 -7.09
CA SER A 98 -10.33 -0.65 -8.17
C SER A 98 -11.72 -0.20 -7.72
N LEU A 99 -12.49 -1.09 -7.08
CA LEU A 99 -13.83 -0.76 -6.56
C LEU A 99 -13.80 0.37 -5.53
N VAL A 100 -12.79 0.37 -4.64
CA VAL A 100 -12.61 1.44 -3.65
C VAL A 100 -12.22 2.75 -4.32
N ILE A 101 -11.29 2.73 -5.28
CA ILE A 101 -10.91 3.90 -6.07
C ILE A 101 -12.13 4.48 -6.78
N ASP A 102 -12.86 3.68 -7.55
CA ASP A 102 -14.06 4.10 -8.26
C ASP A 102 -15.13 4.67 -7.31
N GLY A 103 -15.29 4.05 -6.14
CA GLY A 103 -16.16 4.54 -5.08
C GLY A 103 -15.78 5.93 -4.55
N ILE A 104 -14.48 6.23 -4.42
CA ILE A 104 -13.98 7.56 -4.03
C ILE A 104 -14.40 8.61 -5.08
N PHE A 105 -14.19 8.32 -6.36
CA PHE A 105 -14.50 9.26 -7.45
C PHE A 105 -16.01 9.44 -7.66
N ARG A 106 -16.79 8.35 -7.67
CA ARG A 106 -18.26 8.40 -7.84
C ARG A 106 -18.99 9.18 -6.76
N ARG A 107 -18.51 9.14 -5.52
CA ARG A 107 -19.14 9.86 -4.40
C ARG A 107 -18.93 11.38 -4.47
N GLY A 108 -18.13 11.89 -5.41
CA GLY A 108 -17.80 13.31 -5.51
C GLY A 108 -17.07 13.82 -4.27
N ARG A 109 -16.43 12.92 -3.50
CA ARG A 109 -15.73 13.22 -2.25
C ARG A 109 -14.19 13.24 -2.30
N PRO A 110 -13.48 13.21 -3.46
CA PRO A 110 -12.04 13.42 -3.37
C PRO A 110 -11.83 14.82 -2.77
N ARG A 111 -11.28 14.87 -1.56
CA ARG A 111 -10.86 16.12 -0.92
C ARG A 111 -9.62 16.71 -1.60
N MET A 112 -9.41 16.40 -2.89
CA MET A 112 -8.46 17.07 -3.77
C MET A 112 -8.72 18.58 -3.82
N ALA A 113 -9.94 19.03 -3.57
CA ALA A 113 -10.25 20.45 -3.37
C ALA A 113 -9.55 21.09 -2.15
N PHE A 114 -9.03 20.28 -1.21
CA PHE A 114 -8.27 20.70 -0.02
C PHE A 114 -6.77 20.48 -0.17
N LEU A 115 -6.26 20.35 -1.39
CA LEU A 115 -4.83 20.51 -1.66
C LEU A 115 -4.48 21.98 -1.47
N ASP A 116 -4.34 22.36 -0.21
CA ASP A 116 -3.69 23.59 0.19
C ASP A 116 -2.23 23.62 -0.32
N GLY A 117 -1.61 24.79 -0.29
CA GLY A 117 -0.25 24.99 -0.82
C GLY A 117 0.85 24.16 -0.16
N THR A 118 0.55 23.34 0.86
CA THR A 118 1.55 22.54 1.60
C THR A 118 1.52 21.05 1.26
N ALA A 119 0.35 20.49 0.92
CA ALA A 119 0.21 19.06 0.63
C ALA A 119 0.84 18.65 -0.71
N VAL A 120 0.66 19.48 -1.75
CA VAL A 120 1.16 19.20 -3.10
C VAL A 120 2.70 19.13 -3.16
N PRO A 121 3.46 20.09 -2.59
CA PRO A 121 4.92 19.99 -2.61
C PRO A 121 5.45 18.71 -1.93
N SER A 122 4.81 18.27 -0.83
CA SER A 122 5.17 17.01 -0.16
C SER A 122 4.90 15.81 -1.05
N LEU A 123 3.72 15.72 -1.65
CA LEU A 123 3.34 14.65 -2.57
C LEU A 123 4.27 14.59 -3.78
N ARG A 124 4.62 15.75 -4.35
CA ARG A 124 5.56 15.88 -5.48
C ARG A 124 6.95 15.34 -5.12
N ARG A 125 7.48 15.67 -3.93
CA ARG A 125 8.76 15.10 -3.46
C ARG A 125 8.72 13.57 -3.34
N ARG A 126 7.60 13.01 -2.88
CA ARG A 126 7.45 11.54 -2.79
C ARG A 126 7.31 10.89 -4.16
N ALA A 127 6.58 11.53 -5.08
CA ALA A 127 6.47 11.08 -6.46
C ALA A 127 7.85 11.01 -7.12
N ASP A 128 8.63 12.09 -7.00
CA ASP A 128 10.00 12.17 -7.52
C ASP A 128 10.92 11.09 -6.92
N ALA A 129 10.85 10.84 -5.61
CA ALA A 129 11.58 9.74 -4.97
C ALA A 129 11.16 8.35 -5.49
N ALA A 130 9.86 8.13 -5.73
CA ALA A 130 9.35 6.87 -6.28
C ALA A 130 9.76 6.69 -7.75
N VAL A 131 9.72 7.75 -8.58
CA VAL A 131 10.20 7.72 -9.97
C VAL A 131 11.68 7.38 -10.03
N ARG A 132 12.52 8.00 -9.20
CA ARG A 132 13.95 7.67 -9.15
C ARG A 132 14.16 6.20 -8.77
N ALA A 133 13.53 5.73 -7.70
CA ALA A 133 13.69 4.35 -7.24
C ALA A 133 13.20 3.32 -8.28
N ALA A 134 12.10 3.62 -8.98
CA ALA A 134 11.59 2.78 -10.05
C ALA A 134 12.59 2.70 -11.22
N ARG A 135 13.14 3.84 -11.65
CA ARG A 135 14.09 3.91 -12.76
C ARG A 135 15.46 3.28 -12.44
N THR A 136 15.89 3.33 -11.18
CA THR A 136 17.14 2.69 -10.76
C THR A 136 16.99 1.20 -10.46
N GLY A 137 15.78 0.64 -10.50
CA GLY A 137 15.53 -0.79 -10.29
C GLY A 137 15.88 -1.29 -8.88
N GLN A 138 15.90 -0.42 -7.87
CA GLN A 138 16.25 -0.81 -6.49
C GLN A 138 14.99 -1.18 -5.71
N LEU A 139 14.61 -2.46 -5.71
CA LEU A 139 13.37 -2.93 -5.06
C LEU A 139 13.27 -2.49 -3.59
N ASP A 140 14.35 -2.64 -2.82
CA ASP A 140 14.36 -2.30 -1.38
C ASP A 140 14.06 -0.82 -1.12
N VAL A 141 14.46 0.07 -2.03
CA VAL A 141 14.18 1.51 -1.95
C VAL A 141 12.80 1.83 -2.51
N LEU A 142 12.44 1.18 -3.62
CA LEU A 142 11.19 1.42 -4.35
C LEU A 142 9.97 1.16 -3.47
N VAL A 143 9.89 0.03 -2.78
CA VAL A 143 8.69 -0.33 -2.00
C VAL A 143 8.39 0.69 -0.91
N GLY A 144 9.43 1.22 -0.25
CA GLY A 144 9.28 2.27 0.76
C GLY A 144 8.87 3.62 0.14
N CYS A 145 9.41 3.97 -1.04
CA CYS A 145 9.00 5.19 -1.77
C CYS A 145 7.56 5.10 -2.28
N ASP A 146 7.19 3.98 -2.91
CA ASP A 146 5.85 3.68 -3.44
C ASP A 146 4.81 3.76 -2.32
N ARG A 147 5.00 3.00 -1.22
CA ARG A 147 4.08 3.02 -0.08
C ARG A 147 3.88 4.42 0.47
N ARG A 148 4.97 5.18 0.68
CA ARG A 148 4.90 6.54 1.22
C ARG A 148 4.13 7.49 0.30
N PHE A 149 4.30 7.37 -1.01
CA PHE A 149 3.53 8.15 -1.99
C PHE A 149 2.05 7.82 -1.92
N TRP A 150 1.69 6.53 -2.04
CA TRP A 150 0.29 6.10 -2.05
C TRP A 150 -0.42 6.33 -0.72
N ALA A 151 0.27 6.19 0.40
CA ALA A 151 -0.28 6.51 1.72
C ALA A 151 -0.58 8.01 1.87
N GLU A 152 0.23 8.90 1.29
CA GLU A 152 -0.05 10.33 1.28
C GLU A 152 -1.22 10.68 0.36
N LEU A 153 -1.22 10.14 -0.87
CA LEU A 153 -2.30 10.31 -1.83
C LEU A 153 -3.65 9.80 -1.27
N GLY A 154 -3.65 8.63 -0.64
CA GLY A 154 -4.84 8.01 -0.07
C GLY A 154 -5.49 8.81 1.06
N ARG A 155 -4.76 9.69 1.75
CA ARG A 155 -5.34 10.59 2.76
C ARG A 155 -6.28 11.62 2.15
N PHE A 156 -6.09 11.97 0.88
CA PHE A 156 -7.00 12.91 0.21
C PHE A 156 -8.38 12.32 -0.11
N ALA A 157 -8.58 11.00 0.08
CA ALA A 157 -9.93 10.45 0.14
C ALA A 157 -10.75 11.01 1.32
N GLY A 158 -10.10 11.63 2.32
CA GLY A 158 -10.77 12.23 3.48
C GLY A 158 -11.46 11.22 4.40
N ASN A 159 -11.17 9.93 4.23
CA ASN A 159 -11.75 8.84 4.99
C ASN A 159 -10.65 7.88 5.44
N ARG A 160 -10.32 7.95 6.73
CA ARG A 160 -9.27 7.12 7.33
C ARG A 160 -9.46 5.63 7.10
N ARG A 161 -10.69 5.11 7.15
CA ARG A 161 -10.96 3.68 6.92
C ARG A 161 -10.61 3.24 5.51
N ILE A 162 -10.87 4.11 4.53
CA ILE A 162 -10.48 3.88 3.13
C ILE A 162 -8.97 3.97 2.98
N SER A 163 -8.33 4.99 3.56
CA SER A 163 -6.87 5.15 3.49
C SER A 163 -6.13 3.95 4.10
N ASP A 164 -6.58 3.48 5.27
CA ASP A 164 -5.98 2.34 5.96
C ASP A 164 -6.16 1.04 5.14
N TYR A 165 -7.33 0.83 4.53
CA TYR A 165 -7.59 -0.32 3.67
C TYR A 165 -6.76 -0.30 2.37
N LEU A 166 -6.60 0.88 1.75
CA LEU A 166 -5.74 1.02 0.57
C LEU A 166 -4.26 0.78 0.90
N ASP A 167 -3.77 1.20 2.08
CA ASP A 167 -2.41 0.86 2.54
C ASP A 167 -2.26 -0.65 2.78
N GLN A 168 -3.28 -1.31 3.33
CA GLN A 168 -3.27 -2.77 3.49
C GLN A 168 -3.19 -3.48 2.13
N LEU A 169 -4.08 -3.17 1.18
CA LEU A 169 -4.07 -3.74 -0.17
C LEU A 169 -2.75 -3.45 -0.91
N ARG A 170 -2.10 -2.33 -0.59
CA ARG A 170 -0.78 -1.99 -1.12
C ARG A 170 0.30 -2.93 -0.60
N VAL A 171 0.30 -3.25 0.69
CA VAL A 171 1.25 -4.21 1.26
C VAL A 171 1.02 -5.60 0.69
N GLN A 172 -0.23 -6.06 0.60
CA GLN A 172 -0.57 -7.39 0.06
C GLN A 172 -0.12 -7.53 -1.41
N TYR A 173 -0.37 -6.51 -2.22
CA TYR A 173 0.13 -6.43 -3.60
C TYR A 173 1.65 -6.64 -3.67
N TRP A 174 2.42 -5.95 -2.82
CA TRP A 174 3.88 -6.05 -2.85
C TRP A 174 4.40 -7.37 -2.26
N ILE A 175 3.69 -8.00 -1.30
CA ILE A 175 4.01 -9.36 -0.85
C ILE A 175 3.92 -10.34 -2.04
N PHE A 176 2.88 -10.23 -2.88
CA PHE A 176 2.76 -11.02 -4.10
C PHE A 176 3.85 -10.65 -5.11
N ALA A 177 3.93 -9.38 -5.51
CA ALA A 177 4.80 -8.94 -6.60
C ALA A 177 6.30 -9.15 -6.30
N SER A 178 6.73 -8.95 -5.05
CA SER A 178 8.13 -9.11 -4.67
C SER A 178 8.66 -10.54 -4.84
N ALA A 179 7.79 -11.55 -4.79
CA ALA A 179 8.17 -12.94 -5.06
C ALA A 179 8.68 -13.15 -6.49
N TYR A 180 8.22 -12.33 -7.44
CA TYR A 180 8.62 -12.39 -8.86
C TYR A 180 9.64 -11.33 -9.24
N LEU A 181 9.69 -10.23 -8.49
CA LEU A 181 10.55 -9.08 -8.77
C LEU A 181 11.91 -9.16 -8.06
N ARG A 182 11.98 -9.71 -6.84
CA ARG A 182 13.24 -9.78 -6.09
C ARG A 182 14.28 -10.62 -6.83
N GLY A 183 15.49 -10.06 -6.98
CA GLY A 183 16.61 -10.73 -7.64
C GLY A 183 16.68 -10.51 -9.16
N ARG A 184 15.70 -9.81 -9.76
CA ARG A 184 15.76 -9.41 -11.16
C ARG A 184 16.72 -8.24 -11.37
N GLU A 185 17.45 -8.26 -12.49
CA GLU A 185 18.34 -7.15 -12.90
C GLU A 185 17.59 -6.09 -13.72
N ASP A 186 16.50 -6.47 -14.40
CA ASP A 186 15.69 -5.64 -15.29
C ASP A 186 14.47 -5.00 -14.59
N LEU A 187 14.51 -4.88 -13.27
CA LEU A 187 13.40 -4.38 -12.44
C LEU A 187 12.76 -3.10 -12.96
N ALA A 188 13.57 -2.15 -13.47
CA ALA A 188 13.09 -0.88 -13.98
C ALA A 188 12.06 -1.01 -15.11
N ALA A 189 12.10 -2.10 -15.89
CA ALA A 189 11.13 -2.36 -16.96
C ALA A 189 9.72 -2.68 -16.44
N PHE A 190 9.60 -3.13 -15.20
CA PHE A 190 8.32 -3.52 -14.56
C PHE A 190 7.85 -2.52 -13.51
N CYS A 191 8.63 -1.48 -13.22
CA CYS A 191 8.31 -0.54 -12.15
C CYS A 191 7.52 0.66 -12.69
N TRP A 192 6.35 0.93 -12.10
CA TRP A 192 5.55 2.09 -12.48
C TRP A 192 6.25 3.41 -12.15
N SER A 193 6.59 4.20 -13.17
CA SER A 193 7.36 5.45 -13.01
C SER A 193 6.57 6.72 -13.37
N ARG A 194 5.23 6.67 -13.38
CA ARG A 194 4.36 7.80 -13.79
C ARG A 194 3.78 8.59 -12.61
N HIS A 195 4.41 8.48 -11.44
CA HIS A 195 3.98 9.17 -10.21
C HIS A 195 3.91 10.70 -10.38
N LEU A 196 4.87 11.32 -11.08
CA LEU A 196 4.89 12.76 -11.31
C LEU A 196 3.75 13.23 -12.22
N GLU A 197 3.46 12.48 -13.28
CA GLU A 197 2.32 12.74 -14.17
C GLU A 197 0.97 12.70 -13.41
N LEU A 198 0.86 11.83 -12.40
CA LEU A 198 -0.31 11.77 -11.53
C LEU A 198 -0.42 13.03 -10.66
N VAL A 199 0.71 13.48 -10.09
CA VAL A 199 0.75 14.74 -9.31
C VAL A 199 0.40 15.95 -10.17
N GLU A 200 0.87 16.01 -11.41
CA GLU A 200 0.55 17.10 -12.35
C GLU A 200 -0.95 17.18 -12.64
N ARG A 201 -1.63 16.06 -12.85
CA ARG A 201 -3.08 16.03 -13.03
C ARG A 201 -3.83 16.44 -11.77
N ILE A 202 -3.33 16.03 -10.60
CA ILE A 202 -3.87 16.45 -9.31
C ILE A 202 -3.76 17.97 -9.14
N GLU A 203 -2.60 18.56 -9.46
CA GLU A 203 -2.36 20.01 -9.42
C GLU A 203 -3.26 20.78 -10.39
N ALA A 204 -3.43 20.26 -11.61
CA ALA A 204 -4.33 20.80 -12.61
C ALA A 204 -5.82 20.61 -12.27
N ARG A 205 -6.14 19.91 -11.18
CA ARG A 205 -7.50 19.53 -10.78
C ARG A 205 -8.24 18.74 -11.86
N ASP A 206 -7.50 17.98 -12.68
CA ASP A 206 -8.04 17.09 -13.70
C ASP A 206 -8.54 15.79 -13.04
N ILE A 207 -9.67 15.88 -12.34
CA ILE A 207 -10.26 14.74 -11.62
C ILE A 207 -10.51 13.54 -12.55
N PRO A 208 -11.08 13.71 -13.77
CA PRO A 208 -11.22 12.59 -14.71
C PRO A 208 -9.89 11.98 -15.12
N GLY A 209 -8.85 12.79 -15.35
CA GLY A 209 -7.52 12.30 -15.69
C GLY A 209 -6.83 11.58 -14.54
N VAL A 210 -6.98 12.05 -13.30
CA VAL A 210 -6.49 11.35 -12.10
C VAL A 210 -7.17 9.99 -11.98
N HIS A 211 -8.50 9.92 -12.12
CA HIS A 211 -9.23 8.66 -12.05
C HIS A 211 -8.74 7.68 -13.11
N ARG A 212 -8.64 8.13 -14.38
CA ARG A 212 -8.14 7.31 -15.48
C ARG A 212 -6.75 6.76 -15.22
N MET A 213 -5.82 7.59 -14.74
CA MET A 213 -4.47 7.12 -14.42
C MET A 213 -4.43 6.05 -13.34
N LEU A 214 -5.33 6.11 -12.35
CA LEU A 214 -5.40 5.11 -11.29
C LEU A 214 -5.99 3.78 -11.80
N VAL A 215 -6.95 3.85 -12.72
CA VAL A 215 -7.47 2.66 -13.44
C VAL A 215 -6.36 2.06 -14.31
N ASP A 216 -5.70 2.87 -15.13
CA ASP A 216 -4.58 2.45 -15.98
C ASP A 216 -3.45 1.80 -15.16
N TYR A 217 -3.17 2.33 -13.96
CA TYR A 217 -2.19 1.78 -13.04
C TYR A 217 -2.55 0.35 -12.60
N ASN A 218 -3.81 0.11 -12.24
CA ASN A 218 -4.28 -1.22 -11.83
C ASN A 218 -4.24 -2.21 -13.00
N ASP A 219 -4.72 -1.79 -14.18
CA ASP A 219 -4.69 -2.62 -15.40
C ASP A 219 -3.26 -2.98 -15.81
N GLU A 220 -2.33 -2.02 -15.76
CA GLU A 220 -0.92 -2.27 -16.04
C GLU A 220 -0.31 -3.25 -15.04
N SER A 221 -0.66 -3.12 -13.76
CA SER A 221 -0.17 -4.04 -12.73
C SER A 221 -0.62 -5.49 -12.96
N LEU A 222 -1.85 -5.70 -13.44
CA LEU A 222 -2.34 -7.02 -13.84
C LEU A 222 -1.59 -7.56 -15.06
N ARG A 223 -1.39 -6.74 -16.11
CA ARG A 223 -0.60 -7.14 -17.30
C ARG A 223 0.82 -7.55 -16.95
N GLN A 224 1.49 -6.73 -16.15
CA GLN A 224 2.86 -6.99 -15.75
C GLN A 224 2.97 -8.26 -14.91
N MET A 225 2.11 -8.44 -13.91
CA MET A 225 2.18 -9.62 -13.06
C MET A 225 1.78 -10.89 -13.82
N SER A 226 0.73 -10.84 -14.66
CA SER A 226 0.34 -11.94 -15.56
C SER A 226 1.52 -12.42 -16.40
N MET A 227 2.27 -11.51 -17.02
CA MET A 227 3.48 -11.85 -17.78
C MET A 227 4.55 -12.50 -16.88
N LEU A 228 4.76 -12.00 -15.67
CA LEU A 228 5.82 -12.47 -14.77
C LEU A 228 5.52 -13.82 -14.11
N CYS A 229 4.26 -14.10 -13.76
CA CYS A 229 3.85 -15.38 -13.20
C CYS A 229 3.48 -16.42 -14.29
N GLY A 230 3.34 -16.01 -15.55
CA GLY A 230 2.94 -16.88 -16.64
C GLY A 230 1.46 -17.26 -16.63
N GLU A 231 0.63 -16.47 -15.97
CA GLU A 231 -0.80 -16.70 -15.84
C GLU A 231 -1.59 -15.85 -16.85
N PRO A 232 -2.77 -16.30 -17.31
CA PRO A 232 -3.57 -15.51 -18.23
C PRO A 232 -4.12 -14.24 -17.57
N LEU A 233 -4.25 -13.19 -18.38
CA LEU A 233 -4.95 -11.98 -17.97
C LEU A 233 -6.41 -12.29 -17.61
N PRO A 234 -6.93 -11.77 -16.49
CA PRO A 234 -8.33 -11.95 -16.14
C PRO A 234 -9.23 -11.30 -17.20
N GLN A 235 -10.30 -11.99 -17.57
CA GLN A 235 -11.36 -11.39 -18.38
C GLN A 235 -12.19 -10.50 -17.45
N VAL A 236 -11.95 -9.19 -17.47
CA VAL A 236 -12.72 -8.24 -16.66
C VAL A 236 -14.16 -8.17 -17.19
N PRO A 237 -15.20 -8.59 -16.42
CA PRO A 237 -16.57 -8.44 -16.86
C PRO A 237 -16.91 -6.95 -17.02
N GLY A 238 -17.11 -6.51 -18.27
CA GLY A 238 -17.45 -5.12 -18.59
C GLY A 238 -16.41 -4.35 -19.42
N GLN A 239 -15.21 -4.88 -19.64
CA GLN A 239 -14.37 -4.44 -20.76
C GLN A 239 -14.98 -5.00 -22.05
N ARG A 240 -15.64 -4.14 -22.84
CA ARG A 240 -16.02 -4.52 -24.21
C ARG A 240 -14.74 -4.90 -24.94
N ALA A 241 -14.73 -6.08 -25.56
CA ALA A 241 -13.74 -6.42 -26.57
C ALA A 241 -13.60 -5.25 -27.56
N PRO A 242 -12.40 -4.93 -28.03
CA PRO A 242 -12.24 -3.95 -29.09
C PRO A 242 -13.18 -4.34 -30.23
N VAL A 243 -14.04 -3.41 -30.65
CA VAL A 243 -14.91 -3.62 -31.81
C VAL A 243 -13.98 -3.95 -32.97
N PRO A 244 -14.13 -5.12 -33.63
CA PRO A 244 -13.30 -5.43 -34.78
C PRO A 244 -13.49 -4.31 -35.79
N GLU A 245 -12.37 -3.72 -36.24
CA GLU A 245 -12.43 -2.73 -37.32
C GLU A 245 -13.17 -3.36 -38.50
N PRO A 246 -14.11 -2.64 -39.13
CA PRO A 246 -14.76 -3.15 -40.32
C PRO A 246 -13.67 -3.45 -41.35
N GLY A 247 -13.55 -4.74 -41.69
CA GLY A 247 -12.63 -5.21 -42.72
C GLY A 247 -12.90 -4.52 -44.06
N PRO A 248 -11.91 -4.57 -44.97
CA PRO A 248 -11.86 -3.76 -46.19
C PRO A 248 -13.07 -3.91 -47.11
#